data_AF-A0A2A4WEV3-F1
#
_entry.id   AF-A0A2A4WEV3-F1
#
_cell.length_a   1.000
_cell.length_b   1.000
_cell.length_c   1.000
_cell.angle_alpha   90.00
_cell.angle_beta   90.00
_cell.angle_gamma   90.00
#
_symmetry.space_group_name_H-M   'P 1'
#
loop_
_entity.id
_entity.type
_entity.pdbx_description
1 polymer ?
#
loop_
_entity_poly.entity_id
_entity_poly.type
_entity_poly.pdbx_seq_one_letter_code
_entity_poly.pdbx_strand_id
1 'polypeptide(L)' 'MTIEPEIRITKYKNTRFYAVWVNEELLAVVCYKKGALAIKQALLNSLNINTLKTSFVEP' A
#
# COMPACT_ATOMS: atom_id res chain seq x y z
N MET A 1 -10.60 -17.06 -3.39
CA MET A 1 -9.93 -16.49 -2.21
C MET A 1 -9.36 -15.15 -2.63
N THR A 2 -9.89 -14.04 -2.11
CA THR A 2 -9.27 -12.72 -2.29
C THR A 2 -8.05 -12.64 -1.38
N ILE A 3 -6.87 -12.70 -1.97
CA ILE A 3 -5.60 -12.56 -1.25
C ILE A 3 -5.44 -11.07 -0.92
N GLU A 4 -5.36 -10.71 0.35
CA GLU A 4 -5.06 -9.34 0.74
C GLU A 4 -3.67 -8.96 0.21
N PRO A 5 -3.52 -7.82 -0.47
CA PRO A 5 -2.23 -7.44 -1.03
C PRO A 5 -1.22 -7.15 0.09
N GLU A 6 -0.04 -7.77 0.01
CA GLU A 6 1.01 -7.55 0.99
C GLU A 6 1.75 -6.25 0.68
N ILE A 7 1.67 -5.27 1.59
CA ILE A 7 2.34 -3.97 1.46
C ILE A 7 3.57 -3.91 2.37
N ARG A 8 4.76 -3.88 1.76
CA ARG A 8 6.06 -3.82 2.45
C ARG A 8 6.77 -2.49 2.20
N ILE A 9 7.45 -1.96 3.22
CA ILE A 9 8.28 -0.74 3.11
C ILE A 9 9.73 -1.11 3.42
N THR A 10 10.66 -0.76 2.55
CA THR A 10 12.10 -0.93 2.80
C THR A 10 12.85 0.39 2.70
N LYS A 11 13.93 0.53 3.48
CA LYS A 11 14.80 1.73 3.45
C LYS A 11 16.06 1.42 2.64
N TYR A 12 16.42 2.32 1.74
CA TYR A 12 17.72 2.25 1.07
C TYR A 12 18.83 2.69 2.05
N LYS A 13 19.86 1.84 2.21
CA LYS A 13 20.96 2.05 3.16
C LYS A 13 21.62 3.42 2.92
N ASN A 14 21.86 4.16 4.00
CA ASN A 14 22.51 5.48 3.98
C ASN A 14 21.82 6.55 3.12
N THR A 15 20.54 6.38 2.78
CA THR A 15 19.79 7.41 2.04
C THR A 15 18.53 7.85 2.79
N ARG A 16 17.87 8.87 2.24
CA ARG A 16 16.54 9.33 2.65
C ARG A 16 15.41 8.60 1.93
N PHE A 17 15.72 7.67 1.03
CA PHE A 17 14.74 7.01 0.18
C PHE A 17 14.16 5.76 0.85
N TYR A 18 12.87 5.56 0.63
CA TYR A 18 12.10 4.41 1.06
C TYR A 18 11.34 3.84 -0.14
N ALA A 19 11.42 2.53 -0.36
CA ALA A 19 10.63 1.82 -1.34
C ALA A 19 9.34 1.28 -0.72
N VAL A 20 8.25 1.39 -1.46
CA VAL A 20 6.95 0.76 -1.17
C VAL A 20 6.75 -0.37 -2.17
N TRP A 21 6.51 -1.57 -1.66
CA TRP A 21 6.29 -2.80 -2.43
C TRP A 21 4.86 -3.28 -2.24
N VAL A 22 4.25 -3.81 -3.29
CA VAL A 22 2.93 -4.46 -3.28
C VAL A 22 3.08 -5.80 -3.97
N ASN A 23 2.80 -6.91 -3.28
CA ASN A 23 2.92 -8.28 -3.83
C ASN A 23 4.25 -8.50 -4.58
N GLU A 24 5.36 -8.11 -3.95
CA GLU A 24 6.73 -8.17 -4.50
C GLU A 24 7.07 -7.16 -5.62
N GLU A 25 6.11 -6.39 -6.13
CA GLU A 25 6.35 -5.35 -7.14
C GLU A 25 6.68 -4.00 -6.50
N LEU A 26 7.65 -3.28 -7.08
CA LEU A 26 8.00 -1.94 -6.65
C LEU A 26 6.92 -0.95 -7.13
N LEU A 27 6.17 -0.37 -6.20
CA LEU A 27 5.13 0.60 -6.51
C LEU A 27 5.69 2.03 -6.57
N ALA A 28 6.49 2.42 -5.57
CA ALA A 28 6.97 3.79 -5.44
C ALA A 28 8.26 3.87 -4.63
N VAL A 29 9.08 4.87 -4.93
CA VAL A 29 10.20 5.30 -4.09
C VAL A 29 9.94 6.74 -3.64
N VAL A 30 10.03 6.98 -2.34
CA VAL A 30 9.70 8.29 -1.74
C VAL A 30 10.78 8.76 -0.79
N CYS A 31 10.89 10.09 -0.68
CA CYS A 31 11.70 10.74 0.33
C CYS A 31 11.04 10.63 1.71
N TYR A 32 11.82 10.19 2.69
CA TYR A 32 11.47 10.05 4.11
C TYR A 32 10.40 8.99 4.43
N LYS A 33 10.52 8.39 5.63
CA LYS A 33 9.61 7.34 6.13
C LYS A 33 8.14 7.77 6.13
N LYS A 34 7.86 9.05 6.40
CA LYS A 34 6.50 9.59 6.47
C LYS A 34 5.74 9.46 5.15
N GLY A 35 6.40 9.71 4.01
CA GLY A 35 5.78 9.55 2.69
C GLY A 35 5.39 8.10 2.41
N ALA A 36 6.27 7.15 2.76
CA ALA A 36 6.01 5.73 2.54
C ALA A 36 4.83 5.23 3.39
N LEU A 37 4.72 5.71 4.64
CA LEU A 37 3.59 5.39 5.52
C LEU A 37 2.27 5.98 5.00
N ALA A 38 2.29 7.21 4.49
CA ALA A 38 1.10 7.84 3.91
C ALA A 38 0.57 7.05 2.70
N ILE A 39 1.47 6.59 1.82
CA ILE A 39 1.12 5.74 0.67
C ILE A 39 0.51 4.42 1.16
N LYS A 40 1.14 3.75 2.14
CA LYS A 40 0.60 2.51 2.71
C LYS A 40 -0.82 2.71 3.26
N GLN A 41 -1.05 3.80 4.01
CA GLN A 41 -2.37 4.10 4.56
C GLN A 41 -3.41 4.36 3.45
N ALA A 42 -3.04 5.11 2.41
CA ALA A 42 -3.92 5.40 1.28
C ALA A 42 -4.34 4.12 0.54
N LEU A 43 -3.39 3.19 0.32
CA LEU A 43 -3.67 1.90 -0.28
C LEU A 43 -4.64 1.06 0.57
N LEU A 44 -4.38 0.95 1.88
CA LEU A 44 -5.26 0.23 2.81
C LEU A 44 -6.67 0.83 2.83
N ASN A 45 -6.79 2.16 2.84
CA ASN A 45 -8.08 2.83 2.79
C ASN A 45 -8.81 2.53 1.46
N SER A 46 -8.11 2.56 0.33
CA SER A 46 -8.69 2.24 -0.97
C SER A 46 -9.19 0.80 -1.06
N LEU A 47 -8.46 -0.14 -0.46
CA LEU A 47 -8.85 -1.55 -0.41
C LEU A 47 -10.10 -1.73 0.45
N ASN A 48 -10.15 -1.11 1.63
CA ASN A 48 -11.34 -1.14 2.50
C ASN A 48 -12.57 -0.54 1.82
N ILE A 49 -12.42 0.58 1.09
CA ILE A 49 -13.52 1.18 0.33
C ILE A 49 -14.02 0.24 -0.77
N ASN A 50 -13.12 -0.49 -1.44
CA ASN A 50 -13.51 -1.47 -2.45
C ASN A 50 -14.24 -2.67 -1.82
N THR A 51 -13.83 -3.14 -0.64
CA THR A 51 -14.54 -4.19 0.10
C THR A 51 -15.97 -3.75 0.43
N LEU A 52 -16.14 -2.51 0.89
CA LEU A 52 -17.47 -1.94 1.15
C LEU A 52 -18.32 -1.86 -0.13
N LYS A 53 -17.79 -1.30 -1.23
CA LYS A 53 -18.52 -1.21 -2.51
C LYS A 53 -18.90 -2.58 -3.09
N THR A 54 -18.10 -3.62 -2.84
CA THR A 54 -18.34 -4.97 -3.36
C THR A 54 -19.38 -5.74 -2.53
N SER A 55 -19.65 -5.32 -1.28
CA SER A 55 -20.62 -5.97 -0.40
C SER A 55 -22.03 -5.37 -0.46
N PHE A 56 -22.21 -4.24 -1.15
CA PHE A 56 -23.53 -3.74 -1.56
C PHE A 56 -23.89 -4.25 -2.95
N VAL A 57 -24.25 -5.53 -3.02
CA VAL A 57 -25.03 -6.06 -4.15
C VAL A 57 -26.42 -6.34 -3.58
N GLU A 58 -27.34 -5.39 -3.74
CA GLU A 58 -28.77 -5.63 -3.47
C GLU A 58 -29.38 -6.48 -4.61
N PRO A 59 -30.36 -7.35 -4.30
CA PRO A 59 -31.10 -8.14 -5.29
C PRO A 59 -32.01 -7.29 -6.19
#